data_AF-A0A2E5EIN8-F1
#
_entry.id   AF-A0A2E5EIN8-F1
#
_cell.length_a   1.000
_cell.length_b   1.000
_cell.length_c   1.000
_cell.angle_alpha   90.00
_cell.angle_beta   90.00
_cell.angle_gamma   90.00
#
_symmetry.space_group_name_H-M   'P 1'
#
loop_
_entity.id
_entity.type
_entity.pdbx_description
1 polymer ?
#
loop_
_entity_poly.entity_id
_entity_poly.type
_entity_poly.pdbx_seq_one_letter_code
_entity_poly.pdbx_strand_id
1 'polypeptide(L)'
;MIVREREIWMYYTGDDTLHGDVDTSALGLARVEILDAAGRPMEGFALTDCDRIHTANTVNRMVTWRHGQSSVARLQGQPVRLRFELRFGARLFSFRFTPKAN
;
A
#
# COMPACT_ATOMS: atom_id res chain seq x y z
N MET A 1 7.19 -0.26 -13.84
CA MET A 1 7.26 -0.84 -12.49
C MET A 1 8.56 -1.61 -12.37
N ILE A 2 9.38 -1.35 -11.36
CA ILE A 2 10.62 -2.08 -11.08
C ILE A 2 10.49 -2.68 -9.66
N VAL A 3 10.68 -3.99 -9.53
CA VAL A 3 10.62 -4.70 -8.23
C VAL A 3 12.03 -5.03 -7.78
N ARG A 4 12.41 -4.64 -6.55
CA ARG A 4 13.70 -5.00 -5.94
C ARG A 4 13.51 -5.42 -4.49
N GLU A 5 13.87 -6.66 -4.17
CA GLU A 5 13.93 -7.28 -2.83
C GLU A 5 12.63 -7.18 -2.00
N ARG A 6 12.21 -5.98 -1.59
CA ARG A 6 10.99 -5.67 -0.81
C ARG A 6 10.32 -4.34 -1.21
N GLU A 7 10.79 -3.69 -2.26
CA GLU A 7 10.30 -2.38 -2.72
C GLU A 7 9.86 -2.44 -4.18
N ILE A 8 8.81 -1.68 -4.49
CA ILE A 8 8.30 -1.53 -5.84
C ILE A 8 8.33 -0.06 -6.24
N TRP A 9 9.06 0.22 -7.31
CA TRP A 9 9.20 1.55 -7.88
C TRP A 9 8.27 1.75 -9.05
N MET A 10 7.54 2.85 -9.04
CA MET A 10 6.66 3.21 -10.14
C MET A 10 6.40 4.72 -10.21
N TYR A 11 6.08 5.17 -11.43
CA TYR A 11 5.46 6.47 -11.62
C TYR A 11 3.96 6.31 -11.42
N TYR A 12 3.39 7.17 -10.58
CA TYR A 12 1.96 7.16 -10.32
C TYR A 12 1.25 8.21 -11.17
N THR A 13 0.33 7.77 -12.02
CA THR A 13 -0.17 8.60 -13.13
C THR A 13 -1.62 9.07 -13.02
N GLY A 14 -2.42 8.70 -12.01
CA GLY A 14 -3.76 9.33 -11.91
C GLY A 14 -4.89 8.68 -11.12
N ASP A 15 -4.69 7.56 -10.44
CA ASP A 15 -5.79 6.93 -9.69
C ASP A 15 -6.02 7.59 -8.31
N ASP A 16 -6.86 7.04 -7.43
CA ASP A 16 -7.22 7.65 -6.13
C ASP A 16 -6.94 6.78 -4.90
N THR A 17 -7.01 5.45 -5.00
CA THR A 17 -6.87 4.53 -3.88
C THR A 17 -5.90 3.40 -4.20
N LEU A 18 -5.18 2.89 -3.19
CA LEU A 18 -4.31 1.71 -3.33
C LEU A 18 -5.05 0.47 -2.81
N HIS A 19 -5.07 -0.58 -3.61
CA HIS A 19 -5.69 -1.86 -3.30
C HIS A 19 -4.66 -2.98 -3.39
N GLY A 20 -4.82 -4.00 -2.55
CA GLY A 20 -3.97 -5.20 -2.54
C GLY A 20 -4.77 -6.49 -2.40
N ASP A 21 -4.25 -7.56 -3.02
CA ASP A 21 -4.75 -8.93 -2.87
C ASP A 21 -3.91 -9.60 -1.81
N VAL A 22 -4.52 -9.84 -0.65
CA VAL A 22 -3.78 -10.20 0.57
C VAL A 22 -4.43 -11.38 1.28
N ASP A 23 -3.57 -12.33 1.66
CA ASP A 23 -3.88 -13.40 2.60
C ASP A 23 -3.00 -13.20 3.82
N THR A 24 -3.64 -12.86 4.93
CA THR A 24 -2.95 -12.65 6.20
C THR A 24 -3.02 -13.87 7.12
N SER A 25 -3.63 -15.00 6.75
CA SER A 25 -3.91 -16.09 7.70
C SER A 25 -4.59 -15.59 9.01
N ALA A 26 -4.62 -16.40 10.08
CA ALA A 26 -5.21 -15.98 11.35
C ALA A 26 -4.35 -14.97 12.14
N LEU A 27 -3.02 -15.02 12.01
CA LEU A 27 -2.07 -14.21 12.80
C LEU A 27 -1.28 -13.18 11.99
N GLY A 28 -1.36 -13.25 10.66
CA GLY A 28 -0.58 -12.40 9.78
C GLY A 28 -1.06 -10.97 9.77
N LEU A 29 -0.10 -10.12 9.40
CA LEU A 29 -0.25 -8.69 9.40
C LEU A 29 0.39 -8.17 8.12
N ALA A 30 -0.34 -7.33 7.40
CA ALA A 30 0.17 -6.56 6.29
C ALA A 30 0.01 -5.06 6.58
N ARG A 31 1.05 -4.31 6.24
CA ARG A 31 1.05 -2.85 6.16
C ARG A 31 1.79 -2.42 4.91
N VAL A 32 1.54 -1.20 4.47
CA VAL A 32 2.28 -0.59 3.36
C VAL A 32 2.55 0.86 3.67
N GLU A 33 3.72 1.32 3.26
CA GLU A 33 4.04 2.73 3.23
C GLU A 33 4.39 3.21 1.83
N ILE A 34 4.21 4.50 1.63
CA ILE A 34 4.56 5.17 0.38
C ILE A 34 5.76 6.09 0.65
N LEU A 35 6.81 5.89 -0.14
CA LEU A 35 8.05 6.62 -0.07
C LEU A 35 8.19 7.54 -1.27
N ASP A 36 8.92 8.63 -1.08
CA ASP A 36 9.37 9.49 -2.17
C ASP A 36 10.46 8.81 -3.03
N ALA A 37 10.91 9.49 -4.08
CA ALA A 37 11.98 9.01 -4.94
C ALA A 37 13.32 8.79 -4.22
N ALA A 38 13.54 9.41 -3.07
CA ALA A 38 14.73 9.21 -2.23
C ALA A 38 14.57 8.06 -1.22
N GLY A 39 13.39 7.44 -1.14
CA GLY A 39 13.10 6.36 -0.19
C GLY A 39 12.68 6.86 1.20
N ARG A 40 12.28 8.14 1.33
CA ARG A 40 11.80 8.71 2.60
C ARG A 40 10.28 8.55 2.71
N PRO A 41 9.74 8.17 3.87
CA PRO A 41 8.30 8.08 4.07
C PRO A 41 7.61 9.40 3.77
N MET A 42 6.57 9.35 2.94
CA MET A 42 5.73 10.51 2.68
C MET A 42 4.82 10.76 3.86
N GLU A 43 4.70 12.02 4.28
CA GLU A 43 3.96 12.39 5.48
C GLU A 43 2.51 11.89 5.41
N GLY A 44 2.07 11.06 6.34
CA GLY A 44 0.72 10.48 6.36
C GLY A 44 0.53 9.21 5.56
N PHE A 45 1.59 8.72 4.93
CA PHE A 45 1.64 7.41 4.28
C PHE A 45 2.76 6.53 4.85
N ALA A 46 3.28 6.87 6.03
CA ALA A 46 4.32 6.07 6.69
C ALA A 46 3.76 4.75 7.23
N LEU A 47 4.64 3.78 7.50
CA LEU A 47 4.22 2.46 8.00
C LEU A 47 3.48 2.53 9.36
N THR A 48 3.81 3.54 10.17
CA THR A 48 3.13 3.83 11.45
C THR A 48 1.77 4.47 11.27
N ASP A 49 1.56 5.18 10.15
CA ASP A 49 0.26 5.74 9.78
C ASP A 49 -0.64 4.69 9.13
N CYS A 50 -0.08 3.62 8.55
CA CYS A 50 -0.86 2.58 7.87
C CYS A 50 -1.72 1.80 8.86
N ASP A 51 -3.03 1.76 8.59
CA ASP A 51 -3.93 0.90 9.31
C ASP A 51 -3.58 -0.55 9.04
N ARG A 52 -3.65 -1.36 10.10
CA ARG A 52 -3.25 -2.77 10.05
C ARG A 52 -4.24 -3.57 9.21
N ILE A 53 -3.73 -4.30 8.23
CA ILE A 53 -4.51 -5.32 7.53
C ILE A 53 -4.20 -6.66 8.20
N HIS A 54 -5.21 -7.25 8.84
CA HIS A 54 -5.14 -8.54 9.52
C HIS A 54 -6.44 -9.31 9.31
N THR A 55 -6.44 -10.62 9.61
CA THR A 55 -7.63 -11.48 9.51
C THR A 55 -8.38 -11.29 8.18
N ALA A 56 -7.63 -11.22 7.10
CA ALA A 56 -8.10 -10.89 5.75
C ALA A 56 -7.62 -11.96 4.77
N ASN A 57 -8.57 -12.48 4.00
CA ASN A 57 -8.34 -13.28 2.79
C ASN A 57 -9.22 -12.67 1.69
N THR A 58 -8.67 -11.72 0.95
CA THR A 58 -9.45 -10.94 -0.03
C THR A 58 -8.59 -10.51 -1.21
N VAL A 59 -9.23 -10.45 -2.38
CA VAL A 59 -8.67 -10.05 -3.68
C VAL A 59 -8.95 -8.57 -4.01
N ASN A 60 -9.28 -7.76 -3.00
CA ASN A 60 -9.50 -6.32 -3.19
C ASN A 60 -9.49 -5.54 -1.87
N ARG A 61 -8.43 -5.68 -1.05
CA ARG A 61 -8.35 -4.90 0.20
C ARG A 61 -7.89 -3.48 -0.11
N MET A 62 -8.75 -2.50 0.15
CA MET A 62 -8.32 -1.10 0.17
C MET A 62 -7.37 -0.86 1.34
N VAL A 63 -6.25 -0.19 1.06
CA VAL A 63 -5.30 0.25 2.06
C VAL A 63 -5.76 1.60 2.62
N THR A 64 -5.66 1.76 3.94
CA THR A 64 -5.95 3.02 4.62
C THR A 64 -4.80 3.42 5.55
N TRP A 65 -4.68 4.72 5.77
CA TRP A 65 -3.75 5.34 6.69
C TRP A 65 -4.50 6.32 7.60
N ARG A 66 -3.90 6.68 8.75
CA ARG A 66 -4.42 7.69 9.69
C ARG A 66 -5.91 7.49 10.00
N HIS A 67 -6.29 6.28 10.40
CA HIS A 67 -7.67 5.94 10.78
C HIS A 67 -8.68 6.03 9.61
N GLY A 68 -8.41 5.33 8.51
CA GLY A 68 -9.37 5.16 7.41
C GLY A 68 -9.19 6.10 6.22
N GLN A 69 -8.19 6.99 6.21
CA GLN A 69 -7.89 7.81 5.02
C GLN A 69 -7.33 6.92 3.91
N SER A 70 -8.00 6.86 2.77
CA SER A 70 -7.61 6.02 1.63
C SER A 70 -7.08 6.77 0.41
N SER A 71 -7.24 8.09 0.37
CA SER A 71 -6.91 8.88 -0.81
C SER A 71 -5.40 9.07 -0.96
N VAL A 72 -4.89 8.71 -2.14
CA VAL A 72 -3.52 8.96 -2.59
C VAL A 72 -3.45 10.00 -3.72
N ALA A 73 -4.55 10.70 -4.00
CA ALA A 73 -4.65 11.66 -5.11
C ALA A 73 -3.56 12.74 -5.10
N ARG A 74 -3.12 13.18 -3.91
CA ARG A 74 -2.03 14.16 -3.76
C ARG A 74 -0.66 13.70 -4.25
N LEU A 75 -0.51 12.41 -4.56
CA LEU A 75 0.73 11.81 -5.06
C LEU A 75 0.79 11.77 -6.60
N GLN A 76 -0.30 12.13 -7.29
CA GLN A 76 -0.39 12.06 -8.75
C GLN A 76 0.75 12.84 -9.41
N GLY A 77 1.36 12.23 -10.43
CA GLY A 77 2.49 12.79 -11.17
C GLY A 77 3.83 12.69 -10.44
N GLN A 78 3.89 12.12 -9.24
CA GLN A 78 5.13 11.96 -8.49
C GLN A 78 5.69 10.53 -8.63
N PRO A 79 7.01 10.37 -8.79
CA PRO A 79 7.65 9.07 -8.62
C PRO A 79 7.53 8.63 -7.15
N VAL A 80 6.96 7.44 -6.94
CA VAL A 80 6.77 6.87 -5.60
C VAL A 80 7.36 5.47 -5.51
N ARG A 81 7.66 5.04 -4.28
CA ARG A 81 7.98 3.65 -3.98
C ARG A 81 6.97 3.10 -2.98
N LEU A 82 6.57 1.85 -3.18
CA LEU A 82 5.76 1.12 -2.21
C LEU A 82 6.66 0.15 -1.45
N ARG A 83 6.58 0.19 -0.12
CA ARG A 83 7.24 -0.79 0.75
C ARG A 83 6.18 -1.53 1.57
N PHE A 84 6.07 -2.83 1.34
CA PHE A 84 5.15 -3.69 2.06
C PHE A 84 5.84 -4.35 3.26
N GLU A 85 5.22 -4.27 4.42
CA GLU A 85 5.61 -5.04 5.59
C GLU A 85 4.63 -6.20 5.75
N LEU A 86 5.12 -7.42 5.50
CA LEU A 86 4.38 -8.66 5.67
C LEU A 86 4.96 -9.42 6.86
N ARG A 87 4.14 -9.74 7.86
CA ARG A 87 4.54 -10.47 9.07
C ARG A 87 3.66 -11.68 9.31
N PHE A 88 4.19 -12.62 10.10
CA PHE A 88 3.52 -13.83 10.59
C PHE A 88 2.79 -14.62 9.48
N GLY A 89 3.45 -14.80 8.34
CA GLY A 89 2.94 -15.59 7.22
C GLY A 89 2.02 -14.85 6.24
N ALA A 90 1.87 -13.52 6.37
CA ALA A 90 1.11 -12.73 5.40
C ALA A 90 1.72 -12.81 3.99
N ARG A 91 0.87 -12.91 2.98
CA ARG A 91 1.21 -12.98 1.56
C ARG A 91 0.46 -11.90 0.80
N LEU A 92 1.17 -11.16 -0.05
CA LEU A 92 0.62 -10.21 -1.02
C LEU A 92 0.82 -10.81 -2.41
N PHE A 93 -0.26 -10.90 -3.18
CA PHE A 93 -0.22 -11.48 -4.53
C PHE A 93 -0.17 -10.41 -5.60
N SER A 94 -0.99 -9.37 -5.43
CA SER A 94 -1.08 -8.26 -6.37
C SER A 94 -1.37 -6.97 -5.62
N PHE A 95 -1.12 -5.84 -6.28
CA PHE A 95 -1.57 -4.53 -5.84
C PHE A 95 -1.87 -3.67 -7.06
N ARG A 96 -2.74 -2.70 -6.90
CA ARG A 96 -3.12 -1.75 -7.96
C ARG A 96 -3.56 -0.44 -7.34
N PHE A 97 -3.34 0.65 -8.07
CA PHE A 97 -4.10 1.85 -7.81
C PHE A 97 -5.43 1.80 -8.59
N THR A 98 -6.48 2.37 -8.03
CA THR A 98 -7.80 2.44 -8.67
C THR A 98 -8.43 3.82 -8.47
N PRO A 99 -9.28 4.29 -9.40
CA PRO A 99 -10.13 5.44 -9.14
C PRO A 99 -11.02 5.18 -7.92
N LYS A 100 -11.45 6.23 -7.23
CA LYS A 100 -12.39 6.08 -6.12
C LYS A 100 -13.70 5.48 -6.65
N ALA A 101 -14.15 4.38 -6.04
CA ALA A 101 -15.45 3.82 -6.37
C ALA A 101 -16.55 4.83 -5.94
N ASN A 102 -17.48 5.12 -6.87
CA ASN A 102 -18.68 5.91 -6.60
C ASN A 102 -19.64 5.21 -5.64
#